data_AF-A0A062UBI0-F1
#
_entry.id   AF-A0A062UBI0-F1
#
_cell.length_a   1.000
_cell.length_b   1.000
_cell.length_c   1.000
_cell.angle_alpha   90.00
_cell.angle_beta   90.00
_cell.angle_gamma   90.00
#
_symmetry.space_group_name_H-M   'P 1'
#
loop_
_entity.id
_entity.type
_entity.pdbx_description
1 polymer ?
#
loop_
_entity_poly.entity_id
_entity_poly.type
_entity_poly.pdbx_seq_one_letter_code
_entity_poly.pdbx_strand_id
1 'polypeptide(L)'
;MKEAWRRWKALIAASLVAPILATTLSATLLAMLVFPELIFQAEVSSGVYRDASVREIATSLVGFGLMGLVFGVMLGWPAMAIGGVPMHAFLVRIRRTGFSMYALSGALLGTLVMLIYFFGTSGFRDPVSVLTSGPILLSGPVAGLLTAAQFWLIRRPDQIDLS
;
A
#
# COMPACT_ATOMS: atom_id res chain seq x y z
N MET A 1 33.00 -2.62 6.45
CA MET A 1 32.17 -1.74 7.32
C MET A 1 31.30 -0.74 6.54
N LYS A 2 31.84 0.09 5.63
CA LYS A 2 31.04 1.10 4.89
C LYS A 2 29.89 0.50 4.06
N GLU A 3 30.11 -0.67 3.44
CA GLU A 3 29.07 -1.34 2.63
C GLU A 3 27.94 -1.95 3.45
N ALA A 4 28.26 -2.55 4.60
CA ALA A 4 27.26 -3.08 5.53
C ALA A 4 26.35 -1.95 6.04
N TRP A 5 26.93 -0.79 6.34
CA TRP A 5 26.19 0.40 6.75
C TRP A 5 25.28 0.94 5.65
N ARG A 6 25.75 0.98 4.40
CA ARG A 6 24.94 1.36 3.22
C ARG A 6 23.75 0.41 3.04
N ARG A 7 23.97 -0.90 3.17
CA ARG A 7 22.91 -1.93 3.06
C ARG A 7 21.85 -1.76 4.18
N TRP A 8 22.28 -1.47 5.40
CA TRP A 8 21.38 -1.18 6.52
C TRP A 8 20.53 0.06 6.31
N LYS A 9 21.14 1.16 5.84
CA LYS A 9 20.40 2.39 5.52
C LYS A 9 19.36 2.16 4.42
N ALA A 10 19.71 1.42 3.38
CA ALA A 10 18.79 1.08 2.29
C ALA A 10 17.60 0.27 2.81
N LEU A 11 17.83 -0.69 3.72
CA LEU A 11 16.76 -1.47 4.33
C LEU A 11 15.80 -0.58 5.14
N ILE A 12 16.33 0.26 6.02
CA ILE A 12 15.51 1.17 6.84
C ILE A 12 14.70 2.13 5.96
N ALA A 13 15.36 2.76 4.98
CA ALA A 13 14.71 3.68 4.07
C ALA A 13 13.59 2.99 3.26
N ALA A 14 13.88 1.80 2.71
CA ALA A 14 12.88 1.03 1.97
C ALA A 14 11.68 0.65 2.84
N SER A 15 11.90 0.21 4.08
CA SER A 15 10.84 -0.16 5.01
C SER A 15 9.96 1.02 5.44
N LEU A 16 10.50 2.23 5.49
CA LEU A 16 9.74 3.42 5.88
C LEU A 16 9.02 4.08 4.70
N VAL A 17 9.68 4.17 3.55
CA VAL A 17 9.18 4.93 2.39
C VAL A 17 8.22 4.11 1.53
N ALA A 18 8.52 2.84 1.28
CA ALA A 18 7.72 2.00 0.39
C ALA A 18 6.23 1.89 0.81
N PRO A 19 5.89 1.60 2.07
CA PRO A 19 4.49 1.49 2.46
C PRO A 19 3.72 2.81 2.30
N ILE A 20 4.35 3.96 2.59
CA ILE A 20 3.72 5.27 2.46
C ILE A 20 3.44 5.58 0.98
N LEU A 21 4.43 5.43 0.11
CA LEU A 21 4.25 5.68 -1.31
C LEU A 21 3.23 4.72 -1.93
N ALA A 22 3.29 3.44 -1.59
CA ALA A 22 2.37 2.44 -2.10
C ALA A 22 0.91 2.69 -1.67
N THR A 23 0.67 3.01 -0.40
CA THR A 23 -0.68 3.31 0.11
C THR A 23 -1.22 4.63 -0.42
N THR A 24 -0.37 5.66 -0.52
CA THR A 24 -0.72 6.94 -1.17
C THR A 24 -1.15 6.71 -2.61
N LEU A 25 -0.31 6.02 -3.41
CA LEU A 25 -0.61 5.74 -4.82
C LEU A 25 -1.87 4.87 -4.97
N SER A 26 -2.01 3.83 -4.13
CA SER A 26 -3.18 2.94 -4.16
C SER A 26 -4.46 3.68 -3.81
N ALA A 27 -4.44 4.54 -2.79
CA ALA A 27 -5.58 5.33 -2.38
C ALA A 27 -6.02 6.28 -3.50
N THR A 28 -5.07 6.98 -4.13
CA THR A 28 -5.37 7.89 -5.24
C THR A 28 -5.94 7.15 -6.45
N LEU A 29 -5.33 6.03 -6.87
CA LEU A 29 -5.79 5.26 -8.02
C LEU A 29 -7.15 4.61 -7.78
N LEU A 30 -7.36 4.02 -6.59
CA LEU A 30 -8.65 3.40 -6.26
C LEU A 30 -9.74 4.45 -6.08
N ALA A 31 -9.43 5.64 -5.56
CA ALA A 31 -10.41 6.71 -5.51
C ALA A 31 -10.90 7.09 -6.91
N MET A 32 -9.99 7.20 -7.90
CA MET A 32 -10.36 7.46 -9.29
C MET A 32 -11.26 6.36 -9.90
N LEU A 33 -11.04 5.11 -9.50
CA LEU A 33 -11.78 3.96 -10.04
C LEU A 33 -13.13 3.74 -9.35
N VAL A 34 -13.19 3.93 -8.04
CA VAL A 34 -14.33 3.56 -7.19
C VAL A 34 -15.23 4.74 -6.91
N PHE A 35 -14.67 5.94 -6.81
CA PHE A 35 -15.39 7.18 -6.52
C PHE A 35 -15.08 8.27 -7.54
N PRO A 36 -15.26 8.02 -8.85
CA PRO A 36 -14.97 9.00 -9.89
C PRO A 36 -15.79 10.29 -9.70
N GLU A 37 -17.01 10.18 -9.19
CA GLU A 37 -17.89 11.33 -8.93
C GLU A 37 -17.31 12.28 -7.85
N LEU A 38 -16.61 11.76 -6.84
CA LEU A 38 -15.97 12.58 -5.80
C LEU A 38 -14.73 13.36 -6.32
N ILE A 39 -14.21 12.97 -7.49
CA ILE A 39 -12.99 13.55 -8.06
C ILE A 39 -13.32 14.44 -9.24
N PHE A 40 -14.16 13.95 -10.15
CA PHE A 40 -14.43 14.58 -11.44
C PHE A 40 -15.73 15.37 -11.46
N GLN A 41 -16.56 15.31 -10.42
CA GLN A 41 -17.77 16.11 -10.30
C GLN A 41 -17.73 17.00 -9.04
N ALA A 42 -18.34 18.18 -9.15
CA ALA A 42 -18.52 19.12 -8.05
C ALA A 42 -20.00 19.43 -7.87
N GLU A 43 -20.50 19.33 -6.65
CA GLU A 43 -21.87 19.73 -6.31
C GLU A 43 -21.97 21.26 -6.20
N VAL A 44 -22.91 21.85 -6.92
CA VAL A 44 -23.10 23.32 -6.98
C VAL A 44 -24.31 23.75 -6.15
N SER A 45 -25.38 22.97 -6.18
CA SER A 45 -26.52 23.05 -5.26
C SER A 45 -27.07 21.64 -5.06
N SER A 46 -27.87 21.41 -4.02
CA SER A 46 -28.44 20.09 -3.68
C SER A 46 -28.90 19.27 -4.90
N GLY A 47 -28.09 18.27 -5.29
CA GLY A 47 -28.36 17.36 -6.41
C GLY A 47 -28.04 17.87 -7.83
N VAL A 48 -27.40 19.04 -7.97
CA VAL A 48 -26.92 19.59 -9.25
C VAL A 48 -25.41 19.49 -9.31
N TYR A 49 -24.92 18.68 -10.25
CA TYR A 49 -23.50 18.40 -10.45
C TYR A 49 -22.98 19.08 -11.70
N ARG A 50 -21.72 19.54 -11.64
CA ARG A 50 -20.95 19.98 -12.81
C ARG A 50 -19.61 19.25 -12.86
N ASP A 51 -18.96 19.31 -14.01
CA ASP A 51 -17.57 18.85 -14.13
C ASP A 51 -16.66 19.66 -13.18
N ALA A 52 -15.80 18.94 -12.48
CA ALA A 52 -14.82 19.51 -11.57
C ALA A 52 -13.74 20.28 -12.36
N SER A 53 -13.36 21.44 -11.84
CA SER A 53 -12.20 22.17 -12.34
C SER A 53 -10.91 21.44 -12.01
N VAL A 54 -9.83 21.74 -12.73
CA VAL A 54 -8.50 21.14 -12.49
C VAL A 54 -8.04 21.32 -11.04
N ARG A 55 -8.38 22.45 -10.41
CA ARG A 55 -8.04 22.72 -9.00
C ARG A 55 -8.83 21.82 -8.05
N GLU A 56 -10.10 21.59 -8.32
CA GLU A 56 -10.96 20.71 -7.51
C GLU A 56 -10.50 19.26 -7.60
N ILE A 57 -10.24 18.78 -8.82
CA ILE A 57 -9.63 17.46 -9.06
C ILE A 57 -8.34 17.32 -8.25
N ALA A 58 -7.41 18.27 -8.39
CA ALA A 58 -6.13 18.23 -7.67
C ALA A 58 -6.33 18.21 -6.14
N THR A 59 -7.29 18.98 -5.62
CA THR A 59 -7.59 19.04 -4.19
C THR A 59 -8.14 17.70 -3.68
N SER A 60 -9.07 17.08 -4.40
CA SER A 60 -9.60 15.76 -4.06
C SER A 60 -8.49 14.69 -4.09
N LEU A 61 -7.65 14.68 -5.12
CA LEU A 61 -6.53 13.73 -5.23
C LEU A 61 -5.50 13.91 -4.11
N VAL A 62 -5.21 15.15 -3.72
CA VAL A 62 -4.36 15.43 -2.54
C VAL A 62 -5.03 14.91 -1.27
N GLY A 63 -6.33 15.10 -1.10
CA GLY A 63 -7.09 14.55 0.04
C GLY A 63 -6.96 13.02 0.14
N PHE A 64 -7.20 12.31 -0.97
CA PHE A 64 -7.02 10.85 -1.02
C PHE A 64 -5.56 10.43 -0.80
N GLY A 65 -4.60 11.20 -1.32
CA GLY A 65 -3.18 10.98 -1.09
C GLY A 65 -2.79 11.12 0.38
N LEU A 66 -3.30 12.15 1.07
CA LEU A 66 -3.09 12.34 2.51
C LEU A 66 -3.70 11.21 3.33
N MET A 67 -4.89 10.73 2.96
CA MET A 67 -5.48 9.54 3.59
C MET A 67 -4.59 8.31 3.39
N GLY A 68 -4.11 8.09 2.16
CA GLY A 68 -3.17 7.02 1.87
C GLY A 68 -1.89 7.13 2.71
N LEU A 69 -1.33 8.32 2.89
CA LEU A 69 -0.18 8.55 3.77
C LEU A 69 -0.47 8.14 5.22
N VAL A 70 -1.62 8.57 5.77
CA VAL A 70 -2.03 8.21 7.14
C VAL A 70 -2.13 6.69 7.28
N PHE A 71 -2.76 6.01 6.32
CA PHE A 71 -2.84 4.54 6.30
C PHE A 71 -1.46 3.87 6.13
N GLY A 72 -0.57 4.45 5.33
CA GLY A 72 0.81 3.98 5.18
C GLY A 72 1.59 4.00 6.48
N VAL A 73 1.40 5.04 7.29
CA VAL A 73 2.00 5.16 8.63
C VAL A 73 1.31 4.22 9.61
N MET A 74 -0.02 4.23 9.68
CA MET A 74 -0.78 3.50 10.71
C MET A 74 -0.82 1.98 10.48
N LEU A 75 -0.93 1.54 9.23
CA LEU A 75 -1.04 0.12 8.87
C LEU A 75 0.21 -0.38 8.17
N GLY A 76 0.75 0.41 7.23
CA GLY A 76 1.89 0.02 6.42
C GLY A 76 3.18 -0.19 7.22
N TRP A 77 3.53 0.72 8.14
CA TRP A 77 4.71 0.55 8.98
C TRP A 77 4.63 -0.66 9.92
N PRO A 78 3.56 -0.89 10.70
CA PRO A 78 3.43 -2.11 11.49
C PRO A 78 3.49 -3.38 10.65
N ALA A 79 2.79 -3.41 9.50
CA ALA A 79 2.83 -4.55 8.59
C ALA A 79 4.24 -4.82 8.06
N MET A 80 4.98 -3.76 7.74
CA MET A 80 6.36 -3.89 7.28
C MET A 80 7.31 -4.36 8.39
N ALA A 81 7.14 -3.86 9.62
CA ALA A 81 7.96 -4.24 10.75
C ALA A 81 7.73 -5.70 11.20
N ILE A 82 6.46 -6.12 11.26
CA ILE A 82 6.06 -7.44 11.78
C ILE A 82 6.08 -8.52 10.70
N GLY A 83 5.70 -8.18 9.46
CA GLY A 83 5.60 -9.12 8.36
C GLY A 83 6.68 -8.92 7.30
N GLY A 84 6.79 -7.71 6.75
CA GLY A 84 7.63 -7.43 5.58
C GLY A 84 9.12 -7.67 5.80
N VAL A 85 9.71 -7.12 6.86
CA VAL A 85 11.14 -7.26 7.18
C VAL A 85 11.48 -8.71 7.58
N PRO A 86 10.70 -9.38 8.45
CA PRO A 86 10.93 -10.80 8.71
C PRO A 86 10.79 -11.68 7.47
N MET A 87 9.82 -11.41 6.60
CA MET A 87 9.65 -12.12 5.33
C MET A 87 10.85 -11.88 4.40
N HIS A 88 11.36 -10.65 4.31
CA HIS A 88 12.61 -10.36 3.59
C HIS A 88 13.78 -11.21 4.10
N ALA A 89 14.00 -11.23 5.42
CA ALA A 89 15.07 -12.03 6.02
C ALA A 89 14.91 -13.53 5.74
N PHE A 90 13.67 -14.03 5.80
CA PHE A 90 13.35 -15.41 5.48
C PHE A 90 13.63 -15.75 4.01
N LEU A 91 13.15 -14.93 3.07
CA LEU A 91 13.35 -15.12 1.63
C LEU A 91 14.83 -15.08 1.24
N VAL A 92 15.62 -14.20 1.86
CA VAL A 92 17.08 -14.17 1.70
C VAL A 92 17.70 -15.46 2.23
N ARG A 93 17.29 -15.94 3.41
CA ARG A 93 17.80 -17.19 4.00
C ARG A 93 17.58 -18.41 3.11
N ILE A 94 16.44 -18.49 2.41
CA ILE A 94 16.11 -19.59 1.50
C ILE A 94 16.53 -19.32 0.04
N ARG A 95 17.26 -18.23 -0.24
CA ARG A 95 17.71 -17.81 -1.57
C ARG A 95 16.59 -17.66 -2.61
N ARG A 96 15.37 -17.30 -2.16
CA ARG A 96 14.21 -17.03 -3.02
C ARG A 96 13.98 -15.53 -3.11
N THR A 97 14.92 -14.83 -3.72
CA THR A 97 14.95 -13.36 -3.79
C THR A 97 14.34 -12.77 -5.06
N GLY A 98 13.72 -13.61 -5.90
CA GLY A 98 13.06 -13.17 -7.13
C GLY A 98 11.88 -12.23 -6.90
N PHE A 99 11.67 -11.31 -7.83
CA PHE A 99 10.59 -10.31 -7.78
C PHE A 99 9.21 -10.92 -7.53
N SER A 100 8.90 -12.04 -8.20
CA SER A 100 7.59 -12.72 -8.06
C SER A 100 7.31 -13.18 -6.63
N MET A 101 8.33 -13.65 -5.91
CA MET A 101 8.19 -14.06 -4.51
C MET A 101 7.88 -12.86 -3.62
N TYR A 102 8.56 -11.73 -3.84
CA TYR A 102 8.27 -10.49 -3.11
C TYR A 102 6.87 -9.96 -3.42
N ALA A 103 6.49 -9.94 -4.70
CA ALA A 103 5.16 -9.49 -5.12
C ALA A 103 4.05 -10.35 -4.49
N LEU A 104 4.18 -11.68 -4.51
CA LEU A 104 3.23 -12.59 -3.88
C LEU A 104 3.17 -12.43 -2.36
N SER A 105 4.33 -12.37 -1.69
CA SER A 105 4.38 -12.14 -0.24
C SER A 105 3.79 -10.79 0.15
N GLY A 106 4.06 -9.75 -0.63
CA GLY A 106 3.50 -8.41 -0.46
C GLY A 106 1.99 -8.40 -0.62
N ALA A 107 1.47 -8.98 -1.70
CA ALA A 107 0.03 -9.08 -1.93
C ALA A 107 -0.68 -9.89 -0.82
N LEU A 108 -0.08 -10.99 -0.36
CA LEU A 108 -0.60 -11.80 0.74
C LEU A 108 -0.65 -11.01 2.05
N LEU A 109 0.46 -10.37 2.44
CA LEU A 109 0.51 -9.54 3.65
C LEU A 109 -0.47 -8.37 3.56
N GLY A 110 -0.55 -7.69 2.41
CA GLY A 110 -1.49 -6.61 2.17
C GLY A 110 -2.96 -7.07 2.30
N THR A 111 -3.28 -8.26 1.79
CA THR A 111 -4.60 -8.87 1.96
C THR A 111 -4.91 -9.13 3.44
N LEU A 112 -3.98 -9.73 4.17
CA LEU A 112 -4.15 -10.03 5.59
C LEU A 112 -4.36 -8.76 6.42
N VAL A 113 -3.55 -7.72 6.18
CA VAL A 113 -3.68 -6.43 6.88
C VAL A 113 -5.05 -5.82 6.64
N MET A 114 -5.54 -5.87 5.39
CA MET A 114 -6.85 -5.30 5.06
C MET A 114 -8.00 -6.07 5.70
N LEU A 115 -7.91 -7.40 5.72
CA LEU A 115 -8.89 -8.23 6.43
C LEU A 115 -8.89 -7.90 7.92
N ILE A 116 -7.71 -7.84 8.56
CA ILE A 116 -7.59 -7.49 9.98
C ILE A 116 -8.18 -6.11 10.26
N TYR A 117 -7.89 -5.12 9.41
CA TYR A 117 -8.43 -3.77 9.54
C TYR A 117 -9.97 -3.79 9.49
N PHE A 118 -10.56 -4.40 8.46
CA PHE A 118 -12.02 -4.47 8.35
C PHE A 118 -12.66 -5.24 9.49
N PHE A 119 -12.15 -6.41 9.87
CA PHE A 119 -12.67 -7.16 11.01
C PHE A 119 -12.61 -6.35 12.32
N GLY A 120 -11.58 -5.51 12.47
CA GLY A 120 -11.46 -4.59 13.60
C GLY A 120 -12.44 -3.42 13.57
N THR A 121 -12.77 -2.86 12.39
CA THR A 121 -13.60 -1.66 12.26
C THR A 121 -15.09 -1.92 12.03
N SER A 122 -15.46 -2.91 11.20
CA SER A 122 -16.86 -3.29 10.97
C SER A 122 -17.38 -4.31 11.99
N GLY A 123 -16.50 -4.82 12.84
CA GLY A 123 -16.80 -5.80 13.88
C GLY A 123 -16.98 -7.22 13.33
N PHE A 124 -16.65 -8.23 14.13
CA PHE A 124 -16.86 -9.65 13.81
C PHE A 124 -18.33 -10.08 13.60
N ARG A 125 -19.28 -9.14 13.69
CA ARG A 125 -20.72 -9.43 13.65
C ARG A 125 -21.26 -9.72 12.25
N ASP A 126 -20.64 -9.14 11.22
CA ASP A 126 -21.05 -9.40 9.83
C ASP A 126 -19.83 -9.63 8.92
N PRO A 127 -19.23 -10.84 8.95
CA PRO A 127 -18.09 -11.17 8.10
C PRO A 127 -18.44 -11.18 6.60
N VAL A 128 -19.71 -11.32 6.24
CA VAL A 128 -20.15 -11.31 4.84
C VAL A 128 -20.09 -9.90 4.27
N SER A 129 -20.41 -8.88 5.07
CA SER A 129 -20.27 -7.46 4.67
C SER A 129 -18.84 -7.08 4.26
N VAL A 130 -17.83 -7.70 4.89
CA VAL A 130 -16.41 -7.49 4.54
C VAL A 130 -16.14 -8.02 3.14
N LEU A 131 -16.60 -9.23 2.81
CA LEU A 131 -16.42 -9.86 1.50
C LEU A 131 -17.20 -9.13 0.39
N THR A 132 -18.31 -8.46 0.72
CA THR A 132 -19.10 -7.66 -0.22
C THR A 132 -18.66 -6.20 -0.31
N SER A 133 -17.63 -5.78 0.45
CA SER A 133 -17.03 -4.43 0.39
C SER A 133 -16.37 -4.10 -0.97
N GLY A 134 -16.41 -5.05 -1.91
CA GLY A 134 -16.17 -4.80 -3.32
C GLY A 134 -14.74 -4.35 -3.62
N PRO A 135 -14.56 -3.36 -4.51
CA PRO A 135 -13.23 -2.90 -4.95
C PRO A 135 -12.32 -2.39 -3.82
N ILE A 136 -12.89 -1.95 -2.68
CA ILE A 136 -12.11 -1.42 -1.56
C ILE A 136 -11.21 -2.51 -0.95
N LEU A 137 -11.66 -3.77 -0.95
CA LEU A 137 -10.84 -4.90 -0.50
C LEU A 137 -9.55 -5.07 -1.32
N LEU A 138 -9.52 -4.60 -2.57
CA LEU A 138 -8.33 -4.68 -3.42
C LEU A 138 -7.23 -3.71 -2.98
N SER A 139 -7.55 -2.69 -2.17
CA SER A 139 -6.55 -1.72 -1.68
C SER A 139 -5.44 -2.38 -0.86
N GLY A 140 -5.75 -3.39 -0.05
CA GLY A 140 -4.77 -4.18 0.68
C GLY A 140 -3.78 -4.91 -0.24
N PRO A 141 -4.22 -5.85 -1.08
CA PRO A 141 -3.36 -6.58 -2.00
C PRO A 141 -2.56 -5.66 -2.94
N VAL A 142 -3.19 -4.60 -3.48
CA VAL A 142 -2.53 -3.65 -4.38
C VAL A 142 -1.44 -2.85 -3.63
N ALA A 143 -1.75 -2.29 -2.46
CA ALA A 143 -0.76 -1.58 -1.67
C ALA A 143 0.37 -2.50 -1.19
N GLY A 144 0.05 -3.73 -0.80
CA GLY A 144 1.03 -4.74 -0.40
C GLY A 144 1.97 -5.13 -1.54
N LEU A 145 1.43 -5.36 -2.74
CA LEU A 145 2.21 -5.63 -3.95
C LEU A 145 3.13 -4.46 -4.29
N LEU A 146 2.59 -3.23 -4.33
CA LEU A 146 3.36 -2.03 -4.64
C LEU A 146 4.46 -1.79 -3.59
N THR A 147 4.15 -1.98 -2.31
CA THR A 147 5.12 -1.89 -1.21
C THR A 147 6.27 -2.87 -1.43
N ALA A 148 5.95 -4.14 -1.70
CA ALA A 148 6.96 -5.17 -1.91
C ALA A 148 7.77 -4.95 -3.19
N ALA A 149 7.14 -4.46 -4.26
CA ALA A 149 7.82 -4.10 -5.49
C ALA A 149 8.82 -2.96 -5.28
N GLN A 150 8.41 -1.87 -4.62
CA GLN A 150 9.27 -0.74 -4.27
C GLN A 150 10.41 -1.17 -3.35
N PHE A 151 10.10 -1.97 -2.32
CA PHE A 151 11.11 -2.51 -1.42
C PHE A 151 12.14 -3.37 -2.15
N TRP A 152 11.69 -4.27 -3.03
CA TRP A 152 12.56 -5.11 -3.84
C TRP A 152 13.45 -4.28 -4.76
N LEU A 153 12.90 -3.23 -5.41
CA LEU A 153 13.65 -2.33 -6.28
C LEU A 153 14.74 -1.54 -5.55
N ILE A 154 14.49 -1.12 -4.31
CA ILE A 154 15.47 -0.38 -3.49
C ILE A 154 16.52 -1.34 -2.95
N ARG A 155 16.12 -2.52 -2.48
CA ARG A 155 17.02 -3.45 -1.78
C ARG A 155 17.82 -4.34 -2.73
N ARG A 156 17.28 -4.62 -3.93
CA ARG A 156 17.83 -5.51 -4.98
C ARG A 156 18.46 -6.78 -4.41
N PRO A 157 17.67 -7.63 -3.73
CA PRO A 157 18.22 -8.77 -3.00
C PRO A 157 18.83 -9.85 -3.90
N ASP A 158 18.43 -9.88 -5.17
CA ASP A 158 18.99 -10.69 -6.25
C ASP A 158 20.46 -10.35 -6.58
N GLN A 159 20.90 -9.13 -6.29
CA GLN A 159 22.26 -8.67 -6.59
C GLN A 159 23.21 -8.78 -5.39
N ILE A 160 22.70 -9.14 -4.20
CA ILE A 160 23.52 -9.23 -2.98
C ILE A 160 24.37 -10.50 -2.98
N ASP A 161 23.88 -11.58 -3.58
CA ASP A 161 24.55 -12.90 -3.57
C ASP A 161 25.67 -13.04 -4.62
N LEU A 162 25.86 -12.04 -5.49
CA LEU A 162 26.91 -12.01 -6.53
C LEU A 162 28.16 -11.22 -6.11
N SER A 163 28.23 -10.75 -4.85
CA SER A 163 29.39 -10.03 -4.27
C SER A 163 29.93 -10.75 -3.05
#